data_AF-A0A8J7L2B1-F1
#
_entry.id   AF-A0A8J7L2B1-F1
#
_cell.length_a   1.000
_cell.length_b   1.000
_cell.length_c   1.000
_cell.angle_alpha   90.00
_cell.angle_beta   90.00
_cell.angle_gamma   90.00
#
_symmetry.space_group_name_H-M   'P 1'
#
loop_
_entity.id
_entity.type
_entity.pdbx_description
1 polymer ?
#
loop_
_entity_poly.entity_id
_entity_poly.type
_entity_poly.pdbx_seq_one_letter_code
_entity_poly.pdbx_strand_id
1 'polypeptide(L)'
;MNDNMNYKSNKIDIKSSHYCFATLPPKQFSVLAGILGVVISDELSINEKNALGNFLVTVGQAILTEAAQEQALESNSNNMDLIEEINELKRQIELLKQSSKGM
;
A
#
# COMPACT_ATOMS: atom_id res chain seq x y z
N MET A 1 -41.55 15.37 8.70
CA MET A 1 -41.20 14.47 7.59
C MET A 1 -39.68 14.46 7.54
N ASN A 2 -39.05 13.37 7.98
CA ASN A 2 -37.62 13.26 8.22
C ASN A 2 -37.13 12.01 7.50
N ASP A 3 -36.62 12.18 6.28
CA ASP A 3 -36.09 11.07 5.48
C ASP A 3 -34.58 10.97 5.72
N ASN A 4 -34.23 10.25 6.78
CA ASN A 4 -32.86 9.89 7.10
C ASN A 4 -32.42 8.71 6.23
N MET A 5 -31.91 8.99 5.03
CA MET A 5 -31.39 8.00 4.10
C MET A 5 -29.99 7.54 4.54
N ASN A 6 -29.95 6.52 5.41
CA ASN A 6 -28.74 5.81 5.79
C ASN A 6 -28.32 4.87 4.65
N TYR A 7 -27.50 5.36 3.73
CA TYR A 7 -26.82 4.51 2.75
C TYR A 7 -25.70 3.73 3.45
N LYS A 8 -26.02 2.54 3.96
CA LYS A 8 -25.00 1.52 4.27
C LYS A 8 -24.32 1.14 2.97
N SER A 9 -23.11 1.66 2.78
CA SER A 9 -22.16 1.18 1.80
C SER A 9 -21.91 -0.31 2.06
N ASN A 10 -22.52 -1.16 1.25
CA ASN A 10 -22.15 -2.56 1.15
C ASN A 10 -20.77 -2.62 0.51
N LYS A 11 -19.71 -2.60 1.32
CA LYS A 11 -18.40 -3.04 0.89
C LYS A 11 -18.53 -4.50 0.50
N ILE A 12 -18.57 -4.76 -0.80
CA ILE A 12 -18.41 -6.09 -1.35
C ILE A 12 -16.98 -6.48 -1.02
N ASP A 13 -16.82 -7.36 -0.03
CA ASP A 13 -15.55 -8.00 0.30
C ASP A 13 -15.23 -8.97 -0.85
N ILE A 14 -14.65 -8.44 -1.92
CA ILE A 14 -14.02 -9.26 -2.94
C ILE A 14 -12.82 -9.89 -2.24
N LYS A 15 -12.95 -11.15 -1.80
CA LYS A 15 -11.79 -11.98 -1.45
C LYS A 15 -10.91 -12.07 -2.68
N SER A 16 -9.97 -11.14 -2.79
CA SER A 16 -9.02 -11.07 -3.89
C SER A 16 -8.19 -12.35 -3.85
N SER A 17 -8.23 -13.09 -4.96
CA SER A 17 -7.52 -14.34 -5.17
C SER A 17 -6.06 -14.16 -4.78
N HIS A 18 -5.61 -14.95 -3.78
CA HIS A 18 -4.26 -14.90 -3.25
C HIS A 18 -3.21 -14.96 -4.38
N TYR A 19 -2.42 -13.89 -4.47
CA TYR A 19 -1.30 -13.74 -5.38
C TYR A 19 -0.28 -14.87 -5.15
N CYS A 20 -0.14 -15.74 -6.16
CA CYS A 20 0.69 -16.95 -6.15
C CYS A 20 2.17 -16.70 -5.73
N PHE A 21 2.70 -15.50 -5.96
CA PHE A 21 4.07 -15.13 -5.60
C PHE A 21 4.22 -14.58 -4.17
N ALA A 22 3.16 -14.04 -3.57
CA ALA A 22 3.21 -13.42 -2.24
C ALA A 22 3.24 -14.45 -1.10
N THR A 23 3.02 -15.73 -1.40
CA THR A 23 2.94 -16.82 -0.42
C THR A 23 4.22 -17.67 -0.33
N LEU A 24 5.18 -17.47 -1.26
CA LEU A 24 6.44 -18.22 -1.25
C LEU A 24 7.39 -17.70 -0.16
N PRO A 25 8.06 -18.59 0.60
CA PRO A 25 9.13 -18.19 1.50
C PRO A 25 10.23 -17.41 0.76
N PRO A 26 10.85 -16.38 1.36
CA PRO A 26 11.78 -15.50 0.66
C PRO A 26 12.92 -16.23 -0.05
N LYS A 27 13.51 -17.25 0.60
CA LYS A 27 14.58 -18.07 -0.01
C LYS A 27 14.12 -18.83 -1.24
N GLN A 28 12.91 -19.38 -1.21
CA GLN A 28 12.35 -20.14 -2.34
C GLN A 28 12.02 -19.19 -3.49
N PHE A 29 11.45 -18.03 -3.19
CA PHE A 29 11.17 -16.99 -4.17
C PHE A 29 12.45 -16.52 -4.88
N SER A 30 13.52 -16.23 -4.13
CA SER A 30 14.81 -15.81 -4.70
C SER A 30 15.46 -16.90 -5.56
N VAL A 31 15.43 -18.16 -5.10
CA VAL A 31 15.96 -19.29 -5.88
C VAL A 31 15.17 -19.48 -7.18
N LEU A 32 13.83 -19.38 -7.13
CA LEU A 32 12.98 -19.47 -8.30
C LEU A 32 13.30 -18.36 -9.32
N ALA A 33 13.44 -17.11 -8.86
CA ALA A 33 13.83 -16.00 -9.73
C ALA A 33 15.20 -16.22 -10.39
N GLY A 34 16.18 -16.77 -9.66
CA GLY A 34 17.49 -17.13 -10.19
C GLY A 34 17.42 -18.22 -11.27
N ILE A 35 16.67 -19.30 -11.03
CA ILE A 35 16.47 -20.38 -12.01
C ILE A 35 15.79 -19.83 -13.27
N LEU A 36 14.73 -19.04 -13.12
CA LEU A 36 14.04 -18.40 -14.26
C LEU A 36 14.99 -17.51 -15.05
N GLY A 37 15.84 -16.72 -14.39
CA GLY A 37 16.84 -15.90 -15.05
C GLY A 37 17.80 -16.71 -15.91
N VAL A 38 18.30 -17.85 -15.42
CA VAL A 38 19.16 -18.76 -16.18
C VAL A 38 18.40 -19.32 -17.40
N VAL A 39 17.21 -19.89 -17.18
CA VAL A 39 16.39 -20.53 -18.22
C VAL A 39 15.99 -19.56 -19.33
N ILE A 40 15.50 -18.37 -18.96
CA ILE A 40 15.07 -17.34 -19.94
C ILE A 40 16.28 -16.82 -20.75
N SER A 41 17.46 -16.83 -20.15
CA SER A 41 18.67 -16.33 -20.81
C SER A 41 19.35 -17.33 -21.73
N ASP A 42 18.98 -18.62 -21.71
CA ASP A 42 19.82 -19.71 -22.24
C ASP A 42 20.26 -19.48 -23.70
N GLU A 43 19.31 -19.16 -24.57
CA GLU A 43 19.54 -18.96 -26.01
C GLU A 43 19.98 -17.54 -26.41
N LEU A 44 20.08 -16.61 -25.44
CA LEU A 44 20.43 -15.21 -25.72
C LEU A 44 21.95 -15.01 -25.84
N SER A 45 22.35 -14.14 -26.78
CA SER A 45 23.73 -13.66 -26.86
C SER A 45 24.10 -12.81 -25.62
N ILE A 46 25.40 -12.61 -25.41
CA ILE A 46 25.91 -11.81 -24.27
C ILE A 46 25.28 -10.41 -24.25
N ASN A 47 25.12 -9.77 -25.41
CA ASN A 47 24.56 -8.43 -25.50
C ASN A 47 23.06 -8.42 -25.17
N GLU A 48 22.30 -9.41 -25.63
CA GLU A 48 20.87 -9.55 -25.34
C GLU A 48 20.62 -9.86 -23.87
N LYS A 49 21.45 -10.71 -23.25
CA LYS A 49 21.42 -10.96 -21.79
C LYS A 49 21.59 -9.68 -20.99
N ASN A 50 22.59 -8.88 -21.35
CA ASN A 50 22.86 -7.61 -20.66
C ASN A 50 21.71 -6.61 -20.85
N ALA A 51 21.19 -6.48 -22.07
CA ALA A 51 20.07 -5.59 -22.37
C ALA A 51 18.80 -6.00 -21.60
N LEU A 52 18.43 -7.29 -21.66
CA LEU A 52 17.25 -7.82 -20.97
C LEU A 52 17.38 -7.73 -19.45
N GLY A 53 18.54 -8.10 -18.90
CA GLY A 53 18.80 -8.03 -17.46
C GLY A 53 18.70 -6.60 -16.93
N ASN A 54 19.34 -5.64 -17.61
CA ASN A 54 19.24 -4.23 -17.24
C ASN A 54 17.80 -3.72 -17.34
N PHE A 55 17.07 -4.08 -18.40
CA PHE A 55 15.67 -3.73 -18.57
C PHE A 55 14.81 -4.26 -17.40
N LEU A 56 14.94 -5.54 -17.04
CA LEU A 56 14.19 -6.15 -15.94
C LEU A 56 14.53 -5.52 -14.58
N VAL A 57 15.80 -5.18 -14.34
CA VAL A 57 16.22 -4.44 -13.14
C VAL A 57 15.55 -3.07 -13.09
N THR A 58 15.56 -2.31 -14.18
CA THR A 58 14.92 -0.99 -14.25
C THR A 58 13.40 -1.09 -14.02
N VAL A 59 12.73 -2.06 -14.64
CA VAL A 59 11.29 -2.30 -14.40
C VAL A 59 11.01 -2.61 -12.93
N GLY A 60 11.80 -3.51 -12.31
CA GLY A 60 11.65 -3.84 -10.89
C GLY A 60 11.86 -2.63 -9.99
N GLN A 61 12.87 -1.80 -10.27
CA GLN A 61 13.13 -0.57 -9.52
C GLN A 61 12.01 0.46 -9.67
N ALA A 62 11.43 0.61 -10.87
CA ALA A 62 10.32 1.53 -11.10
C ALA A 62 9.09 1.15 -10.26
N ILE A 63 8.72 -0.14 -10.25
CA ILE A 63 7.61 -0.66 -9.44
C ILE A 63 7.86 -0.42 -7.94
N LEU A 64 9.08 -0.72 -7.46
CA LEU A 64 9.42 -0.50 -6.05
C LEU A 64 9.40 0.99 -5.68
N THR A 65 9.81 1.87 -6.60
CA THR A 65 9.76 3.32 -6.40
C THR A 65 8.33 3.82 -6.30
N GLU A 66 7.46 3.36 -7.20
CA GLU A 66 6.03 3.69 -7.17
C GLU A 66 5.37 3.24 -5.86
N ALA A 67 5.56 1.99 -5.46
CA ALA A 67 5.01 1.47 -4.21
C ALA A 67 5.54 2.22 -2.96
N ALA A 68 6.82 2.60 -2.94
CA ALA A 68 7.39 3.40 -1.87
C ALA A 68 6.75 4.80 -1.81
N GLN A 69 6.46 5.40 -2.97
CA GLN A 69 5.81 6.71 -3.06
C GLN A 69 4.35 6.64 -2.60
N GLU A 70 3.61 5.58 -2.96
CA GLU A 70 2.25 5.33 -2.47
C GLU A 70 2.24 5.22 -0.94
N GLN A 71 3.12 4.38 -0.38
CA GLN A 71 3.20 4.19 1.07
C GLN A 71 3.57 5.48 1.82
N ALA A 72 4.42 6.32 1.25
CA ALA A 72 4.77 7.62 1.82
C ALA A 72 3.57 8.59 1.82
N LEU A 73 2.78 8.60 0.74
CA LEU A 73 1.57 9.43 0.65
C LEU A 73 0.47 8.97 1.61
N GLU A 74 0.22 7.66 1.70
CA GLU A 74 -0.73 7.09 2.66
C GLU A 74 -0.35 7.41 4.10
N SER A 75 0.93 7.24 4.45
CA SER A 75 1.43 7.55 5.79
C SER A 75 1.24 9.03 6.15
N ASN A 76 1.43 9.94 5.18
CA ASN A 76 1.18 11.37 5.38
C ASN A 76 -0.32 11.69 5.54
N SER A 77 -1.19 11.04 4.76
CA SER A 77 -2.64 11.20 4.90
C SER A 77 -3.11 10.77 6.28
N ASN A 78 -2.71 9.57 6.73
CA ASN A 78 -3.08 9.03 8.04
C ASN A 78 -2.64 9.95 9.19
N ASN A 79 -1.46 10.57 9.09
CA ASN A 79 -1.00 11.52 10.09
C ASN A 79 -1.85 12.80 10.13
N MET A 80 -2.33 13.26 8.98
CA MET A 80 -3.20 14.44 8.88
C MET A 80 -4.56 14.17 9.54
N ASP A 81 -5.16 13.02 9.25
CA ASP A 81 -6.45 12.59 9.81
C ASP A 81 -6.36 12.48 11.36
N LEU A 82 -5.28 11.88 11.88
CA LEU A 82 -5.03 11.80 13.32
C LEU A 82 -4.89 13.19 13.99
N ILE A 83 -4.27 14.16 13.31
CA ILE A 83 -4.15 15.53 13.83
C ILE A 83 -5.53 16.21 13.88
N GLU A 84 -6.36 15.99 12.87
CA GLU A 84 -7.72 16.52 12.83
C GLU A 84 -8.57 15.95 14.00
N GLU A 85 -8.51 14.64 14.20
CA GLU A 85 -9.19 13.97 15.33
C GLU A 85 -8.73 14.53 16.69
N ILE A 86 -7.42 14.72 16.90
CA ILE A 86 -6.88 15.29 18.14
C ILE A 86 -7.40 16.71 18.38
N ASN A 87 -7.52 17.52 17.33
CA ASN A 87 -8.00 18.90 17.46
C ASN A 87 -9.49 18.95 17.81
N GLU A 88 -10.29 18.07 17.22
CA GLU A 88 -11.71 17.96 17.56
C GLU A 88 -11.91 17.48 19.00
N LEU A 89 -11.15 16.47 19.44
CA LEU A 89 -11.20 16.02 20.84
C LEU A 89 -10.81 17.13 21.83
N LYS A 90 -9.77 17.92 21.54
CA LYS A 90 -9.39 19.08 22.37
C LYS A 90 -10.52 20.09 22.49
N ARG A 91 -11.19 20.41 21.38
CA ARG A 91 -12.34 21.32 21.35
C ARG A 91 -13.49 20.81 22.19
N GLN A 92 -13.82 19.52 22.09
CA GLN A 92 -14.89 18.92 22.90
C GLN A 92 -14.58 19.00 24.40
N ILE A 93 -13.34 18.72 24.81
CA ILE A 93 -12.91 18.85 26.21
C ILE A 93 -13.06 20.29 26.71
N GLU A 94 -12.75 21.28 25.87
CA GLU A 94 -12.88 22.69 26.23
C GLU A 94 -14.34 23.11 26.44
N LEU A 95 -15.23 22.71 25.53
CA LEU A 95 -16.67 22.95 25.66
C LEU A 95 -17.24 22.31 26.93
N LEU A 96 -16.84 21.07 27.23
CA LEU A 96 -17.25 20.38 28.46
C LEU A 96 -16.78 21.14 29.71
N LYS A 97 -15.53 21.61 29.74
CA LYS A 97 -14.99 22.42 30.85
C LYS A 97 -15.73 23.73 31.05
N GLN A 98 -16.17 24.38 29.98
CA GLN A 98 -16.96 25.61 30.08
C GLN A 98 -18.36 25.31 30.63
N SER A 99 -19.00 24.24 30.15
CA SER A 99 -20.33 23.85 30.62
C SER A 99 -20.34 23.44 32.10
N SER A 100 -19.25 22.86 32.62
CA SER A 100 -19.15 22.48 34.04
C SER A 100 -18.80 23.63 34.97
N LYS A 101 -18.21 24.73 34.46
CA LYS A 101 -17.92 25.96 35.24
C LYS A 101 -19.14 26.90 35.35
N GLY A 102 -20.15 26.71 34.52
CA GLY A 102 -21.39 27.50 34.53
C GLY A 102 -22.50 26.96 35.44
N MET A 103 -22.26 25.83 36.12
CA MET A 103 -23.06 25.29 37.23
C MET A 103 -22.43 25.66 38.57
#